data_AF-A0A654BM68-F1
#
_entry.id   AF-A0A654BM68-F1
#
_cell.length_a   1.000
_cell.length_b   1.000
_cell.length_c   1.000
_cell.angle_alpha   90.00
_cell.angle_beta   90.00
_cell.angle_gamma   90.00
#
_symmetry.space_group_name_H-M   'P 1'
#
loop_
_entity.id
_entity.type
_entity.pdbx_description
1 polymer ?
#
loop_
_entity_poly.entity_id
_entity_poly.type
_entity_poly.pdbx_seq_one_letter_code
_entity_poly.pdbx_strand_id
1 'polypeptide(L)'
;MERLIEDALIASGRQYVTDDDPANSAKLDFYLPDDDLYIEVKRMHSPRIAEQMGRVENVIVAQGEGAVRALAGLLGGKMNGTAK
;
A
#
# COMPACT_ATOMS: atom_id res chain seq x y z
N MET A 1 -8.02 -2.94 7.13
CA MET A 1 -6.80 -2.11 7.35
C MET A 1 -6.41 -1.45 6.06
N GLU A 2 -6.59 -2.13 4.92
CA GLU A 2 -6.55 -1.55 3.56
C GLU A 2 -7.24 -0.19 3.48
N ARG A 3 -8.45 -0.05 4.04
CA ARG A 3 -9.19 1.22 4.09
C ARG A 3 -8.38 2.42 4.60
N LEU A 4 -7.44 2.24 5.55
CA LEU A 4 -6.58 3.35 6.02
C LEU A 4 -5.60 3.82 4.94
N ILE A 5 -5.08 2.90 4.12
CA ILE A 5 -4.25 3.23 2.97
C ILE A 5 -5.10 3.84 1.87
N GLU A 6 -6.27 3.25 1.59
CA GLU A 6 -7.19 3.75 0.58
C GLU A 6 -7.64 5.20 0.87
N ASP A 7 -8.09 5.48 2.09
CA ASP A 7 -8.46 6.83 2.51
C ASP A 7 -7.29 7.83 2.33
N ALA A 8 -6.05 7.39 2.58
CA ALA A 8 -4.86 8.22 2.39
C ALA A 8 -4.51 8.45 0.92
N LEU A 9 -4.65 7.43 0.07
CA LEU A 9 -4.47 7.54 -1.38
C LEU A 9 -5.51 8.50 -1.98
N ILE A 10 -6.78 8.34 -1.61
CA ILE A 10 -7.87 9.26 -1.99
C ILE A 10 -7.55 10.70 -1.55
N ALA A 11 -7.17 10.89 -0.29
CA ALA A 11 -6.85 12.22 0.24
C ALA A 11 -5.64 12.87 -0.44
N SER A 12 -4.68 12.06 -0.91
CA SER A 12 -3.50 12.53 -1.64
C SER A 12 -3.76 12.83 -3.13
N GLY A 13 -4.90 12.41 -3.66
CA GLY A 13 -5.24 12.54 -5.09
C GLY A 13 -4.40 11.65 -6.01
N ARG A 14 -3.72 10.62 -5.47
CA ARG A 14 -2.91 9.67 -6.24
C ARG A 14 -3.81 8.70 -7.00
N GLN A 15 -3.44 8.39 -8.24
CA GLN A 15 -4.09 7.31 -8.97
C GLN A 15 -3.73 5.96 -8.35
N TYR A 16 -4.72 5.09 -8.19
CA TYR A 16 -4.51 3.73 -7.76
C TYR A 16 -5.58 2.80 -8.35
N VAL A 17 -5.27 1.51 -8.42
CA VAL A 17 -6.22 0.44 -8.71
C VAL A 17 -6.15 -0.62 -7.60
N THR A 18 -7.24 -1.32 -7.38
CA THR A 18 -7.40 -2.34 -6.34
C THR A 18 -7.11 -3.75 -6.87
N ASP A 19 -7.13 -4.75 -6.00
CA ASP A 19 -6.82 -6.15 -6.35
C ASP A 19 -7.85 -6.81 -7.28
N ASP A 20 -9.09 -6.32 -7.32
CA ASP A 20 -10.14 -6.76 -8.23
C ASP A 20 -9.99 -6.21 -9.65
N ASP A 21 -9.22 -5.13 -9.84
CA ASP A 21 -8.98 -4.53 -11.16
C ASP A 21 -8.14 -5.46 -12.06
N PRO A 22 -8.53 -5.68 -13.33
CA PRO A 22 -7.72 -6.40 -14.32
C PRO A 22 -6.34 -5.78 -14.60
N ALA A 23 -6.20 -4.46 -14.43
CA ALA A 23 -4.93 -3.74 -14.57
C ALA A 23 -3.93 -4.09 -13.46
N ASN A 24 -4.42 -4.58 -12.31
CA ASN A 24 -3.59 -5.06 -11.21
C ASN A 24 -3.25 -6.55 -11.40
N SER A 25 -2.25 -6.81 -12.24
CA SER A 25 -1.80 -8.18 -12.56
C SER A 25 -1.19 -8.93 -11.37
N ALA A 26 -0.63 -8.22 -10.39
CA ALA A 26 -0.01 -8.79 -9.20
C ALA A 26 -1.02 -9.27 -8.16
N LYS A 27 -2.26 -8.76 -8.22
CA LYS A 27 -3.33 -9.05 -7.24
C LYS A 27 -2.88 -8.74 -5.81
N LEU A 28 -2.11 -7.67 -5.66
CA LEU A 28 -1.79 -7.03 -4.39
C LEU A 28 -2.84 -5.95 -4.10
N ASP A 29 -3.02 -5.58 -2.83
CA ASP A 29 -4.14 -4.77 -2.38
C ASP A 29 -4.28 -3.44 -3.15
N PHE A 30 -3.17 -2.80 -3.51
CA PHE A 30 -3.16 -1.60 -4.37
C PHE A 30 -2.01 -1.60 -5.38
N TYR A 31 -2.24 -0.99 -6.54
CA TYR A 31 -1.21 -0.64 -7.53
C TYR A 31 -1.34 0.85 -7.92
N LEU A 32 -0.22 1.57 -7.88
CA LEU A 32 -0.09 2.99 -8.19
C LEU A 32 0.64 3.12 -9.54
N PRO A 33 -0.08 3.36 -10.65
CA PRO A 33 0.49 3.31 -11.99
C PRO A 33 1.51 4.43 -12.27
N ASP A 34 1.35 5.59 -11.64
CA ASP A 34 2.24 6.74 -11.83
C ASP A 34 3.67 6.48 -11.32
N ASP A 35 3.80 5.61 -10.31
CA ASP A 35 5.07 5.28 -9.66
C ASP A 35 5.54 3.84 -9.95
N ASP A 36 4.76 3.06 -10.72
CA ASP A 36 4.93 1.61 -10.87
C ASP A 36 5.11 0.91 -9.51
N LEU A 37 4.21 1.17 -8.56
CA LEU A 37 4.34 0.76 -7.16
C LEU A 37 3.15 -0.08 -6.70
N TYR A 38 3.43 -1.23 -6.09
CA TYR A 38 2.43 -2.06 -5.43
C TYR A 38 2.46 -1.87 -3.92
N ILE A 39 1.29 -1.92 -3.29
CA ILE A 39 1.14 -1.87 -1.83
C ILE A 39 0.32 -3.06 -1.38
N GLU A 40 0.82 -3.75 -0.36
CA GLU A 40 0.13 -4.84 0.31
C GLU A 40 -0.04 -4.53 1.80
N VAL A 41 -1.24 -4.74 2.33
CA VAL A 41 -1.62 -4.49 3.72
C VAL A 41 -2.03 -5.78 4.39
N LYS A 42 -1.37 -6.12 5.51
CA LYS A 42 -1.60 -7.41 6.17
C LYS A 42 -1.67 -7.32 7.68
N ARG A 43 -2.50 -8.18 8.28
CA ARG A 43 -2.51 -8.39 9.74
C ARG A 43 -1.35 -9.27 10.19
N MET A 44 -1.09 -10.35 9.46
CA MET A 44 -0.02 -11.30 9.73
C MET A 44 0.64 -11.75 8.42
N HIS A 45 1.88 -12.23 8.53
CA HIS A 45 2.62 -12.79 7.41
C HIS A 45 1.98 -14.11 6.92
N SER A 46 2.00 -14.35 5.61
CA SER A 46 1.59 -15.63 5.03
C SER A 46 2.47 -15.97 3.82
N PRO A 47 2.75 -17.27 3.56
CA PRO A 47 3.55 -17.70 2.40
C PRO A 47 3.02 -17.22 1.05
N ARG A 48 1.69 -17.08 0.92
CA ARG A 48 1.02 -16.60 -0.30
C ARG A 48 1.53 -15.22 -0.73
N ILE A 49 1.78 -14.33 0.23
CA ILE A 49 2.24 -12.96 -0.06
C ILE A 49 3.66 -12.99 -0.60
N ALA A 50 4.53 -13.83 -0.04
CA ALA A 50 5.91 -13.95 -0.52
C ALA A 50 5.94 -14.38 -2.00
N GLU A 51 5.04 -15.27 -2.41
CA GLU A 51 4.89 -15.67 -3.82
C GLU A 51 4.35 -14.54 -4.70
N GLN A 52 3.43 -13.71 -4.20
CA GLN A 52 2.89 -12.57 -4.96
C GLN A 52 3.94 -11.46 -5.10
N MET A 53 4.63 -11.13 -4.02
CA MET A 53 5.73 -10.17 -4.01
C MET A 53 6.90 -10.63 -4.89
N GLY A 54 7.17 -11.93 -4.97
CA GLY A 54 8.21 -12.46 -5.84
C GLY A 54 7.96 -12.26 -7.35
N ARG A 55 6.76 -11.79 -7.75
CA ARG A 55 6.38 -11.55 -9.15
C ARG A 55 6.59 -10.10 -9.60
N VAL A 56 6.86 -9.19 -8.67
CA VAL A 56 6.94 -7.74 -8.91
C VAL A 56 8.07 -7.12 -8.10
N GLU A 57 8.71 -6.08 -8.62
CA GLU A 57 9.89 -5.49 -7.98
C GLU A 57 9.53 -4.41 -6.95
N ASN A 58 8.66 -3.49 -7.34
CA ASN A 58 8.34 -2.29 -6.57
C ASN A 58 7.18 -2.57 -5.62
N VAL A 59 7.46 -3.15 -4.45
CA VAL A 59 6.43 -3.48 -3.45
C VAL A 59 6.72 -2.86 -2.09
N ILE A 60 5.71 -2.20 -1.52
CA ILE A 60 5.67 -1.84 -0.10
C ILE A 60 4.70 -2.77 0.62
N VAL A 61 5.14 -3.39 1.72
CA VAL A 61 4.28 -4.16 2.61
C VAL A 61 4.14 -3.47 3.95
N ALA A 62 2.90 -3.22 4.37
CA ALA A 62 2.57 -2.73 5.70
C ALA A 62 1.90 -3.84 6.52
N GLN A 63 2.64 -4.40 7.49
CA GLN A 63 2.14 -5.43 8.38
C GLN A 63 1.81 -4.87 9.78
N GLY A 64 0.57 -5.08 10.23
CA GLY A 64 0.08 -4.63 11.53
C GLY A 64 -0.33 -3.15 11.54
N GLU A 65 -1.15 -2.79 12.53
CA GLU A 65 -1.83 -1.49 12.55
C GLU A 65 -0.87 -0.29 12.59
N GLY A 66 0.20 -0.35 13.40
CA GLY A 66 1.17 0.74 13.52
C GLY A 66 1.88 1.06 12.20
N ALA A 67 2.29 0.03 11.45
CA ALA A 67 2.93 0.20 10.16
C ALA A 67 1.95 0.78 9.11
N VAL A 68 0.71 0.28 9.09
CA VAL A 68 -0.34 0.78 8.19
C VAL A 68 -0.64 2.26 8.46
N ARG A 69 -0.75 2.67 9.73
CA ARG A 69 -0.98 4.07 10.10
C ARG A 69 0.20 4.97 9.72
N ALA A 70 1.43 4.50 9.93
CA ALA A 70 2.63 5.25 9.54
C ALA A 70 2.68 5.45 8.02
N LEU A 71 2.46 4.39 7.25
CA LEU A 71 2.43 4.47 5.79
C LEU A 71 1.29 5.38 5.28
N ALA A 72 0.08 5.24 5.83
CA ALA A 72 -1.03 6.14 5.50
C ALA A 72 -0.69 7.62 5.76
N GLY A 73 0.02 7.91 6.86
CA GLY A 73 0.50 9.26 7.16
C GLY A 73 1.50 9.81 6.15
N LEU A 74 2.41 8.95 5.65
CA LEU A 74 3.35 9.30 4.58
C LEU A 74 2.63 9.57 3.25
N LEU A 75 1.67 8.71 2.88
CA LEU A 75 0.90 8.85 1.64
C LEU A 75 0.00 10.09 1.65
N GLY A 76 -0.68 10.36 2.76
CA GLY A 76 -1.61 11.49 2.91
C GLY A 76 -0.95 12.86 3.13
N GLY A 77 0.38 12.96 3.04
CA GLY A 77 1.10 14.24 3.12
C GLY A 77 1.17 14.90 4.50
N LYS A 78 0.66 14.25 5.57
CA LYS A 78 0.83 14.74 6.96
C LYS A 78 2.08 14.13 7.60
N MET A 79 3.26 14.52 7.11
CA MET A 79 4.44 14.56 7.98
C MET A 79 4.38 15.86 8.78
N ASN A 80 3.58 15.88 9.86
CA ASN A 80 3.79 16.90 10.89
C ASN A 80 5.17 16.65 11.48
N GLY A 81 6.16 17.35 10.93
CA GLY A 81 7.49 17.45 11.49
C GLY A 81 7.37 17.88 12.95
N THR A 82 7.86 17.04 13.84
CA THR A 82 8.56 17.45 15.05
C THR A 82 9.29 16.22 15.56
N ALA A 83 10.42 15.94 14.89
CA ALA A 83 11.53 15.35 15.62
C ALA A 83 11.91 16.39 16.70
N LYS A 84 11.73 16.01 17.96
CA LYS A 84 12.38 16.68 19.10
C LYS A 84 13.82 16.23 19.18
#